data_AF-A0A1B6AJG2-F1
#
_entry.id   AF-A0A1B6AJG2-F1
#
_cell.length_a   1.000
_cell.length_b   1.000
_cell.length_c   1.000
_cell.angle_alpha   90.00
_cell.angle_beta   90.00
_cell.angle_gamma   90.00
#
_symmetry.space_group_name_H-M   'P 1'
#
loop_
_entity.id
_entity.type
_entity.pdbx_description
1 polymer ?
#
loop_
_entity_poly.entity_id
_entity_poly.type
_entity_poly.pdbx_seq_one_letter_code
_entity_poly.pdbx_strand_id
1 'polypeptide(L)'
;MSAADADGERSLGQLVATATAEMSALVHDEIALAKAELRQDAKRAGIGSAAFIVAGALALFALPVLSFAAAYGIHNLGLGLAWSFLIVGGAFLALAGLLVLLALAKLKKIKKPEKSINSAKQTAAVLQKAKPHPRVDAADHPVLESVTRSSV
;
A
#
# COMPACT_ATOMS: atom_id res chain seq x y z
N MET A 1 12.91 -48.81 25.05
CA MET A 1 14.11 -48.17 24.51
C MET A 1 13.84 -46.68 24.40
N SER A 2 14.80 -45.89 24.86
CA SER A 2 14.82 -44.46 25.17
C SER A 2 14.18 -43.49 24.17
N ALA A 3 13.38 -42.55 24.68
CA ALA A 3 13.04 -41.28 24.02
C ALA A 3 13.82 -40.09 24.64
N ALA A 4 14.80 -40.37 25.50
CA ALA A 4 15.53 -39.37 26.30
C ALA A 4 17.01 -39.20 25.89
N ASP A 5 17.55 -40.03 24.99
CA ASP A 5 18.96 -39.97 24.57
C ASP A 5 19.23 -39.08 23.33
N ALA A 6 18.22 -38.38 22.79
CA ALA A 6 18.37 -37.52 21.60
C ALA A 6 18.50 -36.01 21.93
N ASP A 7 18.57 -35.65 23.20
CA ASP A 7 18.63 -34.24 23.66
C ASP A 7 20.06 -33.71 23.89
N GLY A 8 21.09 -34.56 23.75
CA GLY A 8 22.47 -34.23 24.10
C GLY A 8 23.29 -33.46 23.07
N GLU A 9 22.96 -33.48 21.77
CA GLU A 9 23.88 -32.97 20.74
C GLU A 9 23.19 -32.25 19.56
N ARG A 10 22.07 -31.54 19.79
CA ARG A 10 21.67 -30.54 18.78
C ARG A 10 22.72 -29.44 18.78
N SER A 11 23.57 -29.43 17.76
CA SER A 11 24.61 -28.41 17.63
C SER A 11 23.98 -27.01 17.69
N LEU A 12 24.69 -26.05 18.27
CA LEU A 12 24.27 -24.65 18.30
C LEU A 12 23.92 -24.12 16.89
N GLY A 13 24.60 -24.63 15.86
CA GLY A 13 24.30 -24.33 14.46
C GLY A 13 22.91 -24.80 14.03
N GLN A 14 22.44 -25.94 14.54
CA GLN A 14 21.11 -26.48 14.26
C GLN A 14 20.01 -25.68 14.95
N LEU A 15 20.21 -25.27 16.20
CA LEU A 15 19.26 -24.44 16.94
C LEU A 15 19.10 -23.06 16.29
N VAL A 16 20.20 -22.43 15.89
CA VAL A 16 20.19 -21.15 15.17
C VAL A 16 19.54 -21.29 13.79
N ALA A 17 19.82 -22.38 13.06
CA ALA A 17 19.18 -22.64 11.78
C ALA A 17 17.66 -22.81 11.91
N THR A 18 17.19 -23.56 12.92
CA THR A 18 15.76 -23.74 13.19
C THR A 18 15.10 -22.43 13.59
N ALA A 19 15.68 -21.65 14.50
CA ALA A 19 15.12 -20.34 14.91
C ALA A 19 15.04 -19.36 13.73
N THR A 20 16.05 -19.35 12.84
CA THR A 20 16.03 -18.52 11.63
C THR A 20 14.94 -18.96 10.66
N ALA A 21 14.72 -20.27 10.50
CA ALA A 21 13.65 -20.81 9.68
C ALA A 21 12.26 -20.45 10.22
N GLU A 22 12.05 -20.52 11.54
CA GLU A 22 10.79 -20.12 12.19
C GLU A 22 10.50 -18.63 12.05
N MET A 23 11.52 -17.76 12.24
CA MET A 23 11.37 -16.32 11.98
C MET A 23 11.02 -16.06 10.51
N SER A 24 11.62 -16.78 9.57
CA SER A 24 11.31 -16.65 8.15
C SER A 24 9.90 -17.12 7.82
N ALA A 25 9.39 -18.14 8.52
CA ALA A 25 8.01 -18.60 8.41
C ALA A 25 7.01 -17.57 8.94
N LEU A 26 7.27 -16.98 10.11
CA LEU A 26 6.47 -15.90 10.69
C LEU A 26 6.33 -14.69 9.75
N VAL A 27 7.44 -14.25 9.15
CA VAL A 27 7.41 -13.16 8.18
C VAL A 27 6.60 -13.53 6.94
N HIS A 28 6.72 -14.77 6.46
CA HIS A 28 5.92 -15.25 5.33
C HIS A 28 4.42 -15.24 5.66
N ASP A 29 4.05 -15.68 6.85
CA ASP A 29 2.66 -15.74 7.31
C ASP A 29 2.06 -14.35 7.49
N GLU A 30 2.82 -13.40 8.04
CA GLU A 30 2.38 -12.00 8.18
C GLU A 30 2.15 -11.36 6.81
N ILE A 31 3.03 -11.63 5.84
CA ILE A 31 2.86 -11.19 4.45
C ILE A 31 1.62 -11.86 3.82
N ALA A 32 1.41 -13.15 4.07
CA ALA A 32 0.26 -13.89 3.57
C ALA A 32 -1.05 -13.34 4.14
N LEU A 33 -1.07 -13.00 5.43
CA LEU A 33 -2.19 -12.38 6.12
C LEU A 33 -2.48 -10.98 5.57
N ALA A 34 -1.47 -10.11 5.52
CA ALA A 34 -1.61 -8.77 4.95
C ALA A 34 -2.12 -8.83 3.50
N LYS A 35 -1.66 -9.80 2.72
CA LYS A 35 -2.16 -10.04 1.36
C LYS A 35 -3.61 -10.50 1.34
N ALA A 36 -4.03 -11.33 2.29
CA ALA A 36 -5.41 -11.77 2.43
C ALA A 36 -6.33 -10.59 2.80
N GLU A 37 -5.92 -9.75 3.75
CA GLU A 37 -6.66 -8.55 4.16
C GLU A 37 -6.76 -7.55 3.02
N LEU A 38 -5.65 -7.25 2.32
CA LEU A 38 -5.67 -6.39 1.13
C LEU A 38 -6.59 -6.93 0.03
N ARG A 39 -6.65 -8.25 -0.18
CA ARG A 39 -7.59 -8.87 -1.13
C ARG A 39 -9.04 -8.71 -0.68
N GLN A 40 -9.30 -8.87 0.61
CA GLN A 40 -10.64 -8.71 1.19
C GLN A 40 -11.11 -7.26 1.09
N ASP A 41 -10.23 -6.31 1.39
CA ASP A 41 -10.49 -4.88 1.26
C ASP A 41 -10.69 -4.48 -0.20
N ALA A 42 -9.85 -4.97 -1.11
CA ALA A 42 -10.04 -4.76 -2.55
C ALA A 42 -11.39 -5.31 -3.03
N LYS A 43 -11.80 -6.50 -2.55
CA LYS A 43 -13.12 -7.08 -2.88
C LYS A 43 -14.27 -6.24 -2.32
N ARG A 44 -14.18 -5.81 -1.07
CA ARG A 44 -15.18 -4.95 -0.42
C ARG A 44 -15.29 -3.61 -1.13
N ALA A 45 -14.17 -2.97 -1.43
CA ALA A 45 -14.11 -1.74 -2.22
C ALA A 45 -14.69 -1.94 -3.62
N GLY A 46 -14.36 -3.05 -4.28
CA GLY A 46 -14.91 -3.41 -5.59
C GLY A 46 -16.44 -3.51 -5.57
N ILE A 47 -17.00 -4.29 -4.64
CA ILE A 47 -18.45 -4.44 -4.48
C ILE A 47 -19.10 -3.09 -4.10
N GLY A 48 -18.51 -2.37 -3.15
CA GLY A 48 -19.00 -1.06 -2.71
C GLY A 48 -18.99 -0.01 -3.82
N SER A 49 -18.03 -0.08 -4.74
CA SER A 49 -17.92 0.83 -5.89
C SER A 49 -18.90 0.51 -7.01
N ALA A 50 -19.47 -0.70 -7.07
CA ALA A 50 -20.36 -1.10 -8.15
C ALA A 50 -21.59 -0.19 -8.27
N ALA A 51 -22.21 0.16 -7.14
CA ALA A 51 -23.35 1.08 -7.12
C ALA A 51 -22.95 2.48 -7.61
N PHE A 52 -21.76 2.97 -7.26
CA PHE A 52 -21.26 4.26 -7.73
C PHE A 52 -20.96 4.27 -9.24
N ILE A 53 -20.46 3.16 -9.79
CA ILE A 53 -20.24 3.02 -11.24
C ILE A 53 -21.59 3.07 -11.97
N VAL A 54 -22.57 2.29 -11.51
CA VAL A 54 -23.91 2.28 -12.11
C VAL A 54 -24.60 3.64 -11.98
N ALA A 55 -24.55 4.25 -10.79
CA ALA A 55 -25.11 5.58 -10.56
C ALA A 55 -24.42 6.64 -11.44
N GLY A 56 -23.09 6.58 -11.56
CA GLY A 56 -22.31 7.47 -12.43
C GLY A 56 -22.67 7.30 -13.90
N ALA A 57 -22.83 6.06 -14.37
CA ALA A 57 -23.25 5.77 -15.73
C ALA A 57 -24.67 6.31 -16.00
N LEU A 58 -25.62 6.05 -15.09
CA LEU A 58 -26.99 6.58 -15.21
C LEU A 58 -27.01 8.10 -15.21
N ALA A 59 -26.25 8.75 -14.34
CA ALA A 59 -26.12 10.20 -14.32
C ALA A 59 -25.55 10.73 -15.66
N LEU A 60 -24.52 10.07 -16.20
CA LEU A 60 -23.94 10.43 -17.50
C LEU A 60 -24.95 10.30 -18.65
N PHE A 61 -25.75 9.23 -18.68
CA PHE A 61 -26.80 9.04 -19.69
C PHE A 61 -27.99 9.99 -19.49
N ALA A 62 -28.27 10.42 -18.25
CA ALA A 62 -29.32 11.40 -17.97
C ALA A 62 -28.93 12.82 -18.40
N LEU A 63 -27.63 13.16 -18.45
CA LEU A 63 -27.16 14.49 -18.79
C LEU A 63 -27.70 15.01 -20.14
N PRO A 64 -27.60 14.27 -21.27
CA PRO A 64 -28.20 14.71 -22.53
C PRO A 64 -29.70 14.98 -22.41
N VAL A 65 -30.46 14.06 -21.80
CA VAL A 65 -31.92 14.20 -21.63
C VAL A 65 -32.26 15.45 -20.82
N LEU A 66 -31.57 15.68 -19.70
CA LEU A 66 -31.73 16.88 -18.88
C LEU A 66 -31.29 18.15 -19.62
N SER A 67 -30.27 18.07 -20.47
CA SER A 67 -29.81 19.19 -21.29
C SER A 67 -30.88 19.63 -22.28
N PHE A 68 -31.50 18.67 -22.98
CA PHE A 68 -32.63 18.94 -23.87
C PHE A 68 -33.81 19.52 -23.09
N ALA A 69 -34.20 18.89 -21.98
CA ALA A 69 -35.29 19.38 -21.15
C ALA A 69 -35.06 20.82 -20.66
N ALA A 70 -33.85 21.15 -20.21
CA ALA A 70 -33.47 22.49 -19.80
C ALA A 70 -33.52 23.49 -20.96
N ALA A 71 -32.96 23.13 -22.13
CA ALA A 71 -32.96 24.00 -23.31
C ALA A 71 -34.38 24.29 -23.80
N TYR A 72 -35.25 23.27 -23.88
CA TYR A 72 -36.67 23.48 -24.21
C TYR A 72 -37.43 24.25 -23.13
N GLY A 73 -37.10 24.02 -21.85
CA GLY A 73 -37.64 24.81 -20.74
C GLY A 73 -37.32 26.29 -20.87
N ILE A 74 -36.07 26.64 -21.17
CA ILE A 74 -35.62 28.02 -21.43
C ILE A 74 -36.28 28.59 -22.69
N HIS A 75 -36.39 27.78 -23.74
CA HIS A 75 -37.06 28.18 -24.98
C HIS A 75 -38.52 28.60 -24.74
N ASN A 76 -39.25 27.89 -23.86
CA ASN A 76 -40.63 28.22 -23.50
C ASN A 76 -40.78 29.58 -22.78
N LEU A 77 -39.70 30.21 -22.31
CA LEU A 77 -39.72 31.59 -21.81
C LEU A 77 -39.62 32.64 -22.93
N GLY A 78 -39.63 32.22 -24.20
CA GLY A 78 -39.59 33.10 -25.37
C GLY A 78 -38.19 33.33 -25.95
N LEU A 79 -37.16 32.67 -25.41
CA LEU A 79 -35.80 32.71 -25.96
C LEU A 79 -35.68 31.83 -27.19
N GLY A 80 -34.88 32.23 -28.18
CA GLY A 80 -34.60 31.38 -29.34
C GLY A 80 -33.96 30.05 -28.94
N LEU A 81 -34.27 28.97 -29.68
CA LEU A 81 -33.80 27.62 -29.34
C LEU A 81 -32.26 27.55 -29.30
N ALA A 82 -31.58 28.17 -30.27
CA ALA A 82 -30.12 28.23 -30.32
C ALA A 82 -29.50 28.88 -29.08
N TRP A 83 -30.05 30.02 -28.63
CA TRP A 83 -29.61 30.71 -27.43
C TRP A 83 -29.86 29.89 -26.16
N SER A 84 -30.97 29.14 -26.13
CA SER A 84 -31.30 28.27 -25.00
C SER A 84 -30.27 27.15 -24.83
N PHE A 85 -29.88 26.47 -25.92
CA PHE A 85 -28.81 25.47 -25.88
C PHE A 85 -27.45 26.08 -25.53
N LEU A 86 -27.15 27.29 -26.01
CA LEU A 86 -25.90 27.98 -25.70
C LEU A 86 -25.79 28.33 -24.21
N ILE A 87 -26.90 28.75 -23.58
CA ILE A 87 -26.95 29.02 -22.14
C ILE A 87 -26.73 27.74 -21.33
N VAL A 88 -27.44 26.65 -21.67
CA VAL A 88 -27.29 25.37 -20.96
C VAL A 88 -25.87 24.80 -21.13
N GLY A 89 -25.34 24.81 -22.36
CA GLY A 89 -23.98 24.37 -22.65
C GLY A 89 -22.94 25.24 -21.93
N GLY A 90 -23.12 26.56 -21.94
CA GLY A 90 -22.27 27.50 -21.21
C GLY A 90 -22.30 27.26 -19.70
N ALA A 91 -23.46 26.96 -19.12
CA ALA A 91 -23.60 26.61 -17.71
C ALA A 91 -22.82 25.33 -17.36
N PHE A 92 -22.86 24.30 -18.21
CA PHE A 92 -22.04 23.09 -18.00
C PHE A 92 -20.54 23.36 -18.13
N LEU A 93 -20.11 24.19 -19.08
CA LEU A 93 -18.69 24.58 -19.19
C LEU A 93 -18.23 25.37 -17.95
N ALA A 94 -19.05 26.28 -17.44
CA ALA A 94 -18.76 27.02 -16.22
C ALA A 94 -18.65 26.08 -15.01
N LEU A 95 -19.59 25.14 -14.86
CA LEU A 95 -19.56 24.13 -13.81
C LEU A 95 -18.33 23.22 -13.92
N ALA A 96 -18.01 22.75 -15.13
CA ALA A 96 -16.83 21.93 -15.40
C ALA A 96 -15.54 22.68 -15.04
N GLY A 97 -15.43 23.95 -15.44
CA GLY A 97 -14.32 24.83 -15.06
C GLY A 97 -14.18 24.95 -13.55
N LEU A 98 -15.28 25.20 -12.82
CA LEU A 98 -15.28 25.28 -11.36
C LEU A 98 -14.81 23.97 -10.71
N LEU A 99 -15.31 22.83 -11.17
CA LEU A 99 -14.92 21.52 -10.65
C LEU A 99 -13.43 21.23 -10.89
N VAL A 100 -12.90 21.57 -12.07
CA VAL A 100 -11.46 21.45 -12.36
C VAL A 100 -10.65 22.32 -11.42
N LEU A 101 -11.05 23.57 -11.18
CA LEU A 101 -10.36 24.46 -10.24
C LEU A 101 -10.37 23.91 -8.81
N LEU A 102 -11.51 23.38 -8.34
CA LEU A 102 -11.62 22.75 -7.03
C LEU A 102 -10.76 21.48 -6.92
N ALA A 103 -10.73 20.65 -7.96
CA ALA A 103 -9.90 19.47 -8.03
C ALA A 103 -8.41 19.84 -7.97
N LEU A 104 -7.97 20.81 -8.77
CA LEU A 104 -6.60 21.32 -8.73
C LEU A 104 -6.25 21.91 -7.36
N ALA A 105 -7.17 22.65 -6.73
CA ALA A 105 -6.96 23.20 -5.39
C ALA A 105 -6.82 22.12 -4.33
N LYS A 106 -7.55 21.00 -4.44
CA LYS A 106 -7.42 19.85 -3.54
C LYS A 106 -6.13 19.08 -3.80
N LEU A 107 -5.79 18.80 -5.07
CA LEU A 107 -4.56 18.09 -5.44
C LEU A 107 -3.32 18.86 -4.99
N LYS A 108 -3.30 20.19 -5.12
CA LYS A 108 -2.21 21.04 -4.62
C LYS A 108 -2.01 20.96 -3.10
N LYS A 109 -3.05 20.60 -2.34
CA LYS A 109 -2.97 20.41 -0.88
C LYS A 109 -2.44 19.03 -0.48
N ILE A 110 -2.41 18.06 -1.40
CA ILE A 110 -1.84 16.74 -1.15
C ILE A 110 -0.31 16.89 -1.14
N LYS A 111 0.27 17.01 0.05
CA LYS A 111 1.73 16.97 0.23
C LYS A 111 2.22 15.56 -0.06
N LYS A 112 3.37 15.44 -0.73
CA LYS A 112 4.06 14.15 -0.88
C LYS A 112 4.31 13.56 0.51
N PRO A 113 4.22 12.23 0.71
CA PRO A 113 4.48 11.60 2.00
C PRO A 113 5.99 11.59 2.28
N GLU A 114 6.56 12.78 2.54
CA GLU A 114 8.00 13.00 2.70
C GLU A 114 8.57 12.20 3.86
N LYS A 115 7.82 12.05 4.96
CA LYS A 115 8.22 11.23 6.11
C LYS A 115 8.41 9.77 5.70
N SER A 116 7.43 9.17 5.01
CA SER A 116 7.51 7.77 4.54
C SER A 116 8.64 7.58 3.54
N ILE A 117 8.84 8.52 2.62
CA ILE A 117 9.93 8.48 1.64
C ILE A 117 11.30 8.59 2.34
N ASN A 118 11.44 9.49 3.31
CA ASN A 118 12.69 9.68 4.05
C ASN A 118 13.00 8.47 4.94
N SER A 119 12.01 7.92 5.64
CA SER A 119 12.18 6.69 6.41
C SER A 119 12.60 5.51 5.53
N ALA A 120 11.98 5.32 4.36
CA ALA A 120 12.38 4.27 3.42
C ALA A 120 13.82 4.44 2.92
N LYS A 121 14.22 5.69 2.60
CA LYS A 121 15.60 6.01 2.19
C LYS A 121 16.62 5.75 3.30
N GLN A 122 16.29 6.11 4.54
CA GLN A 122 17.14 5.86 5.70
C GLN A 122 17.34 4.36 5.93
N THR A 123 16.27 3.56 5.90
CA THR A 123 16.35 2.10 6.02
C THR A 123 17.21 1.49 4.91
N ALA A 124 17.02 1.92 3.67
CA ALA A 124 17.83 1.46 2.54
C ALA A 124 19.32 1.83 2.70
N ALA A 125 19.62 3.05 3.18
CA ALA A 125 20.98 3.51 3.39
C ALA A 125 21.71 2.74 4.51
N VAL A 126 20.99 2.36 5.58
CA VAL A 126 21.53 1.53 6.65
C VAL A 126 21.85 0.12 6.13
N LEU A 127 20.95 -0.48 5.35
CA LEU A 127 21.16 -1.81 4.75
C LEU A 127 22.33 -1.84 3.76
N GLN A 128 22.53 -0.78 2.97
CA GLN A 128 23.68 -0.69 2.04
C GLN A 128 25.02 -0.53 2.77
N LYS A 129 25.04 0.10 3.95
CA LYS A 129 26.26 0.29 4.76
C LYS A 129 26.61 -0.92 5.63
N ALA A 130 25.69 -1.85 5.83
CA ALA A 130 25.96 -3.08 6.55
C ALA A 130 26.87 -3.99 5.69
N LYS A 131 28.19 -3.90 5.91
CA LYS A 131 29.16 -4.83 5.32
C LYS A 131 28.91 -6.24 5.90
N PRO A 132 28.81 -7.30 5.08
CA PRO A 132 28.72 -8.67 5.58
C PRO A 132 29.93 -8.89 6.50
N HIS A 133 29.67 -9.12 7.79
CA HIS A 133 30.74 -9.39 8.73
C HIS A 133 31.39 -10.71 8.30
N PRO A 134 32.72 -10.73 8.10
CA PRO A 134 33.45 -11.98 7.91
C PRO A 134 33.07 -12.91 9.05
N ARG A 135 32.61 -14.12 8.71
CA ARG A 135 32.47 -15.18 9.68
C ARG A 135 33.87 -15.35 10.27
N VAL A 136 34.04 -15.07 11.56
CA VAL A 136 35.28 -15.44 12.24
C VAL A 136 35.29 -16.96 12.19
N ASP A 137 36.13 -17.51 11.34
CA ASP A 137 36.27 -18.96 11.23
C ASP A 137 36.75 -19.48 12.59
N ALA A 138 36.17 -20.59 13.03
CA ALA A 138 36.48 -21.21 14.33
C ALA A 138 37.96 -21.61 14.50
N ALA A 139 38.80 -21.37 13.49
CA ALA A 139 40.25 -21.54 13.52
C ALA A 139 40.99 -20.39 14.24
N ASP A 140 40.33 -19.25 14.49
CA ASP A 140 40.95 -18.06 15.11
C ASP A 140 40.64 -17.91 16.61
N HIS A 141 40.06 -18.94 17.22
CA HIS A 141 40.09 -19.07 18.67
C HIS A 141 41.47 -19.58 19.07
N PRO A 142 42.37 -18.76 19.66
CA PRO A 142 43.48 -19.32 20.41
C PRO A 142 42.85 -20.23 21.44
N VAL A 143 43.18 -21.52 21.34
CA VAL A 143 42.84 -22.55 22.31
C VAL A 143 42.94 -21.89 23.68
N LEU A 144 41.84 -21.84 24.43
CA LEU A 144 41.84 -21.45 25.84
C LEU A 144 42.52 -22.57 26.65
N GLU A 145 43.78 -22.85 26.30
CA GLU A 145 44.73 -23.66 27.04
C GLU A 145 45.44 -22.69 27.99
N SER A 146 44.97 -22.60 29.23
CA SER A 146 45.79 -22.18 30.40
C SER A 146 45.02 -21.87 31.67
N VAL A 147 43.75 -22.29 31.82
CA VAL A 147 43.18 -22.46 33.18
C VAL A 147 43.67 -23.80 33.75
N THR A 148 44.99 -23.84 33.98
CA THR A 148 45.69 -24.45 35.14
C THR A 148 44.71 -25.02 36.17
N ARG A 149 44.71 -26.34 36.47
CA ARG A 149 45.77 -27.06 37.17
C ARG A 149 46.48 -26.16 38.19
N SER A 150 45.83 -25.89 39.31
CA SER A 150 46.51 -25.47 40.54
C SER A 150 46.03 -26.37 41.68
N SER A 151 46.97 -27.20 42.12
CA SER A 151 47.01 -27.96 43.36
C SER A 151 46.52 -27.18 44.58
N VAL A 152 45.59 -27.76 45.35
CA VAL A 152 45.76 -28.18 46.76
C VAL A 152 44.92 -29.44 46.97
#